data_AF-A0A192D469-F1
#
_entry.id   AF-A0A192D469-F1
#
_cell.length_a   1.000
_cell.length_b   1.000
_cell.length_c   1.000
_cell.angle_alpha   90.00
_cell.angle_beta   90.00
_cell.angle_gamma   90.00
#
_symmetry.space_group_name_H-M   'P 1'
#
loop_
_entity.id
_entity.type
_entity.pdbx_description
1 polymer ?
#
loop_
_entity_poly.entity_id
_entity_poly.type
_entity_poly.pdbx_seq_one_letter_code
_entity_poly.pdbx_strand_id
1 'polypeptide(L)'
;MDGDQFEEVMLSLGHAVFAAQLFEMNLATTLIALTIARGDRSKFPDEAAVRKWLDHVDRLPIGQLKGQISSLGLLPERMVEEIGEINRRRVGVVHHFVNLWSDRLDDVEGQRQAVEHLEAERTIFLIAAKRLQGGLEKLQETELPARQSPT
;
A
#
# COMPACT_ATOMS: atom_id res chain seq x y z
N MET A 1 -31.53 10.75 13.57
CA MET A 1 -30.30 9.94 13.42
C MET A 1 -29.86 9.54 14.81
N ASP A 2 -29.72 8.25 15.08
CA ASP A 2 -28.95 7.80 16.24
C ASP A 2 -27.48 8.14 15.99
N GLY A 3 -26.88 8.94 16.86
CA GLY A 3 -25.50 9.42 16.70
C GLY A 3 -24.48 8.28 16.66
N ASP A 4 -24.79 7.17 17.32
CA ASP A 4 -23.88 6.03 17.51
C ASP A 4 -23.57 5.29 16.19
N GLN A 5 -24.53 5.22 15.26
CA GLN A 5 -24.37 4.42 14.04
C GLN A 5 -23.66 5.19 12.92
N PHE A 6 -23.85 6.51 12.85
CA PHE A 6 -23.05 7.35 11.95
C PHE A 6 -21.58 7.42 12.41
N GLU A 7 -21.33 7.43 13.73
CA GLU A 7 -19.98 7.34 14.29
C GLU A 7 -19.29 6.03 13.87
N GLU A 8 -20.01 4.90 13.88
CA GLU A 8 -19.48 3.61 13.42
C GLU A 8 -19.04 3.62 11.95
N VAL A 9 -19.80 4.28 11.07
CA VAL A 9 -19.41 4.48 9.66
C VAL A 9 -18.12 5.27 9.56
N MET A 10 -18.02 6.39 10.28
CA MET A 10 -16.83 7.25 10.25
C MET A 10 -15.60 6.56 10.83
N LEU A 11 -15.77 5.78 11.89
CA LEU A 11 -14.71 4.95 12.47
C LEU A 11 -14.22 3.88 11.49
N SER A 12 -15.16 3.19 10.84
CA SER A 12 -14.86 2.17 9.82
C SER A 12 -14.14 2.78 8.61
N LEU A 13 -14.52 3.99 8.21
CA LEU A 13 -13.85 4.72 7.14
C LEU A 13 -12.41 5.05 7.56
N GLY A 14 -12.20 5.55 8.78
CA GLY A 14 -10.87 5.81 9.33
C GLY A 14 -9.98 4.56 9.31
N HIS A 15 -10.51 3.41 9.72
CA HIS A 15 -9.78 2.14 9.69
C HIS A 15 -9.44 1.67 8.26
N ALA A 16 -10.37 1.82 7.30
CA ALA A 16 -10.13 1.46 5.92
C ALA A 16 -9.07 2.37 5.27
N VAL A 17 -9.14 3.69 5.52
CA VAL A 17 -8.14 4.67 5.07
C VAL A 17 -6.77 4.37 5.66
N PHE A 18 -6.69 4.07 6.96
CA PHE A 18 -5.43 3.69 7.61
C PHE A 18 -4.84 2.41 6.99
N ALA A 19 -5.66 1.39 6.73
CA ALA A 19 -5.20 0.17 6.07
C ALA A 19 -4.70 0.43 4.64
N ALA A 20 -5.35 1.33 3.90
CA ALA A 20 -4.88 1.75 2.58
C ALA A 20 -3.52 2.49 2.65
N GLN A 21 -3.33 3.36 3.65
CA GLN A 21 -2.04 4.01 3.90
C GLN A 21 -0.93 3.01 4.26
N LEU A 22 -1.25 2.00 5.07
CA LEU A 22 -0.29 0.93 5.39
C LEU A 22 0.16 0.17 4.12
N PHE A 23 -0.77 -0.10 3.20
CA PHE A 23 -0.45 -0.66 1.90
C PHE A 23 0.49 0.25 1.09
N GLU A 24 0.24 1.56 1.06
CA GLU A 24 1.10 2.55 0.37
C GLU A 24 2.53 2.54 0.92
N MET A 25 2.66 2.56 2.24
CA MET A 25 3.96 2.51 2.92
C MET A 25 4.72 1.22 2.58
N ASN A 26 4.04 0.07 2.59
CA ASN A 26 4.65 -1.22 2.23
C ASN A 26 5.03 -1.28 0.74
N LEU A 27 4.29 -0.60 -0.13
CA LEU A 27 4.64 -0.49 -1.54
C LEU A 27 5.90 0.36 -1.74
N ALA A 28 6.00 1.51 -1.09
CA ALA A 28 7.22 2.33 -1.09
C ALA A 28 8.42 1.55 -0.54
N THR A 29 8.24 0.86 0.58
CA THR A 29 9.26 -0.04 1.16
C THR A 29 9.67 -1.14 0.19
N THR A 30 8.72 -1.67 -0.57
CA THR A 30 8.99 -2.69 -1.59
C THR A 30 9.85 -2.15 -2.72
N LEU A 31 9.53 -0.96 -3.25
CA LEU A 31 10.38 -0.29 -4.22
C LEU A 31 11.80 -0.11 -3.69
N ILE A 32 11.94 0.26 -2.41
CA ILE A 32 13.24 0.46 -1.80
C ILE A 32 14.06 -0.82 -1.78
N ALA A 33 13.49 -1.90 -1.23
CA ALA A 33 14.14 -3.19 -1.14
C ALA A 33 14.53 -3.75 -2.52
N LEU A 34 13.63 -3.66 -3.51
CA LEU A 34 13.91 -4.12 -4.87
C LEU A 34 15.00 -3.32 -5.57
N THR A 35 15.11 -2.01 -5.28
CA THR A 35 16.19 -1.19 -5.83
C THR A 35 17.54 -1.60 -5.24
N ILE A 36 17.58 -1.93 -3.95
CA ILE A 36 18.77 -2.46 -3.28
C ILE A 36 19.15 -3.83 -3.85
N ALA A 37 18.19 -4.74 -3.96
CA ALA A 37 18.32 -6.09 -4.55
C ALA A 37 18.95 -6.05 -5.95
N ARG A 38 18.48 -5.12 -6.80
CA ARG A 38 19.03 -4.92 -8.15
C ARG A 38 20.49 -4.44 -8.16
N GLY A 39 21.01 -3.94 -7.03
CA GLY A 39 22.38 -3.44 -6.92
C GLY A 39 22.63 -2.16 -7.70
N ASP A 40 21.60 -1.35 -7.95
CA ASP A 40 21.69 -0.11 -8.73
C ASP A 40 22.36 1.02 -7.94
N ARG A 41 23.67 0.89 -7.72
CA ARG A 41 24.50 1.86 -6.99
C ARG A 41 24.56 3.23 -7.66
N SER A 42 24.22 3.33 -8.95
CA SER A 42 24.19 4.60 -9.68
C SER A 42 23.15 5.56 -9.13
N LYS A 43 22.09 5.04 -8.48
CA LYS A 43 21.08 5.85 -7.78
C LYS A 43 21.53 6.32 -6.40
N PHE A 44 22.57 5.71 -5.83
CA PHE A 44 23.02 5.92 -4.46
C PHE A 44 24.54 6.17 -4.38
N PRO A 45 25.08 7.18 -5.08
CA PRO A 45 26.50 7.48 -5.05
C PRO A 45 27.00 7.96 -3.68
N ASP A 46 26.14 8.60 -2.89
CA ASP A 46 26.44 9.12 -1.55
C ASP A 46 25.16 9.18 -0.67
N GLU A 47 25.34 9.54 0.60
CA GLU A 47 24.24 9.66 1.58
C GLU A 47 23.21 10.74 1.22
N ALA A 48 23.65 11.85 0.61
CA ALA A 48 22.76 12.94 0.20
C ALA A 48 21.84 12.49 -0.94
N ALA A 49 22.35 11.70 -1.88
CA ALA A 49 21.59 11.10 -2.96
C ALA A 49 20.58 10.06 -2.44
N VAL A 50 20.97 9.24 -1.46
CA VAL A 50 20.06 8.32 -0.77
C VAL A 50 18.91 9.09 -0.13
N ARG A 51 19.20 10.13 0.65
CA ARG A 51 18.17 10.93 1.33
C ARG A 51 17.23 11.61 0.33
N LYS A 52 17.78 12.24 -0.71
CA LYS A 52 16.99 12.87 -1.77
C LYS A 52 16.07 11.87 -2.49
N TRP A 53 16.55 10.65 -2.69
CA TRP A 53 15.74 9.61 -3.31
C TRP A 53 14.65 9.07 -2.37
N LEU A 54 14.94 8.88 -1.08
CA LEU A 54 13.92 8.49 -0.09
C LEU A 54 12.82 9.56 0.02
N ASP A 55 13.20 10.84 0.09
CA ASP A 55 12.26 11.97 0.08
C ASP A 55 11.43 12.03 -1.21
N HIS A 56 12.01 11.58 -2.33
CA HIS A 56 11.29 11.49 -3.59
C HIS A 56 10.29 10.34 -3.58
N VAL A 57 10.70 9.14 -3.14
CA VAL A 57 9.85 7.95 -3.05
C VAL A 57 8.63 8.19 -2.17
N ASP A 58 8.81 8.87 -1.03
CA ASP A 58 7.73 9.24 -0.10
C ASP A 58 6.63 10.10 -0.76
N ARG A 59 6.97 10.85 -1.82
CA ARG A 59 6.06 11.74 -2.52
C ARG A 59 5.44 11.13 -3.78
N LEU A 60 5.83 9.91 -4.14
CA LEU A 60 5.34 9.27 -5.36
C LEU A 60 3.90 8.79 -5.19
N PRO A 61 2.97 9.15 -6.09
CA PRO A 61 1.68 8.48 -6.17
C PRO A 61 1.85 6.98 -6.43
N ILE A 62 0.89 6.17 -5.95
CA ILE A 62 0.88 4.70 -6.12
C ILE A 62 1.10 4.28 -7.57
N GLY A 63 0.50 4.98 -8.54
CA GLY A 63 0.68 4.69 -9.96
C GLY A 63 2.14 4.81 -10.42
N GLN A 64 2.88 5.78 -9.89
CA GLN A 64 4.31 5.96 -10.19
C GLN A 64 5.15 4.91 -9.44
N LEU A 65 4.84 4.60 -8.17
CA LEU A 65 5.48 3.52 -7.43
C LEU A 65 5.34 2.18 -8.17
N LYS A 66 4.12 1.83 -8.61
CA LYS A 66 3.84 0.65 -9.42
C LYS A 66 4.69 0.62 -10.69
N GLY A 67 4.75 1.73 -11.42
CA GLY A 67 5.55 1.84 -12.65
C GLY A 67 7.03 1.58 -12.40
N GLN A 68 7.60 2.16 -11.34
CA GLN A 68 8.99 1.93 -10.96
C GLN A 68 9.23 0.46 -10.56
N ILE A 69 8.37 -0.12 -9.72
CA ILE A 69 8.45 -1.53 -9.32
C ILE A 69 8.39 -2.46 -10.53
N SER A 70 7.47 -2.22 -11.46
CA SER A 70 7.35 -2.99 -12.71
C SER A 70 8.63 -2.91 -13.55
N SER A 71 9.22 -1.72 -13.68
CA SER A 71 10.46 -1.52 -14.43
C SER A 71 11.67 -2.23 -13.82
N LEU A 72 11.63 -2.55 -12.52
CA LEU A 72 12.69 -3.31 -11.88
C LEU A 72 12.70 -4.76 -12.35
N GLY A 73 11.55 -5.32 -12.77
CA GLY A 73 11.44 -6.69 -13.31
C GLY A 73 11.63 -7.79 -12.26
N LEU A 74 11.55 -7.43 -10.98
CA LEU A 74 11.84 -8.34 -9.85
C LEU A 74 10.58 -8.90 -9.17
N LEU A 75 9.39 -8.39 -9.51
CA LEU A 75 8.11 -8.96 -9.05
C LEU A 75 7.40 -9.69 -10.18
N PRO A 76 6.69 -10.80 -9.87
CA PRO A 76 5.76 -11.43 -10.80
C PRO A 76 4.70 -10.43 -11.32
N GLU A 77 4.36 -10.51 -12.60
CA GLU A 77 3.38 -9.62 -13.25
C GLU A 77 2.03 -9.60 -12.52
N ARG A 78 1.54 -10.77 -12.09
CA ARG A 78 0.32 -10.88 -11.27
C ARG A 78 0.32 -9.99 -10.01
N MET A 79 1.47 -9.80 -9.37
CA MET A 79 1.57 -8.95 -8.18
C MET A 79 1.54 -7.47 -8.56
N VAL A 80 2.10 -7.12 -9.72
CA VAL A 80 2.04 -5.75 -10.27
C VAL A 80 0.62 -5.39 -10.67
N GLU A 81 -0.13 -6.33 -11.26
CA GLU A 81 -1.55 -6.17 -11.57
C GLU A 81 -2.39 -5.98 -10.31
N GLU A 82 -2.16 -6.80 -9.29
CA GLU A 82 -2.82 -6.72 -7.98
C GLU A 82 -2.62 -5.33 -7.35
N ILE A 83 -1.39 -4.76 -7.38
CA ILE A 83 -1.15 -3.38 -6.93
C ILE A 83 -2.06 -2.37 -7.65
N GLY A 84 -2.29 -2.57 -8.95
CA GLY A 84 -3.19 -1.73 -9.74
C GLY A 84 -4.65 -1.86 -9.32
N GLU A 85 -5.11 -3.06 -8.98
CA GLU A 85 -6.46 -3.28 -8.45
C GLU A 85 -6.63 -2.63 -7.07
N ILE A 86 -5.68 -2.85 -6.17
CA ILE A 86 -5.71 -2.29 -4.82
C ILE A 86 -5.72 -0.75 -4.88
N ASN A 87 -4.95 -0.14 -5.78
CA ASN A 87 -5.00 1.30 -5.99
C ASN A 87 -6.39 1.81 -6.41
N ARG A 88 -7.10 1.09 -7.29
CA ARG A 88 -8.46 1.47 -7.69
C ARG A 88 -9.43 1.43 -6.51
N ARG A 89 -9.36 0.37 -5.70
CA ARG A 89 -10.16 0.22 -4.47
C ARG A 89 -9.88 1.36 -3.48
N ARG A 90 -8.60 1.66 -3.27
CA ARG A 90 -8.13 2.77 -2.43
C ARG A 90 -8.67 4.11 -2.90
N VAL A 91 -8.68 4.38 -4.21
CA VAL A 91 -9.29 5.60 -4.76
C VAL A 91 -10.80 5.62 -4.47
N GLY A 92 -11.49 4.48 -4.59
CA GLY A 92 -12.89 4.34 -4.21
C GLY A 92 -13.15 4.76 -2.76
N VAL A 93 -12.40 4.20 -1.81
CA VAL A 93 -12.54 4.50 -0.37
C VAL A 93 -12.14 5.94 -0.03
N VAL A 94 -10.99 6.41 -0.51
CA VAL A 94 -10.43 7.70 -0.07
C VAL A 94 -11.09 8.89 -0.77
N HIS A 95 -11.44 8.77 -2.04
CA HIS A 95 -11.89 9.90 -2.86
C HIS A 95 -13.37 9.84 -3.24
N HIS A 96 -13.98 8.66 -3.22
CA HIS A 96 -15.34 8.49 -3.75
C HIS A 96 -16.34 7.98 -2.73
N PHE A 97 -15.92 7.60 -1.52
CA PHE A 97 -16.81 7.02 -0.51
C PHE A 97 -18.03 7.90 -0.25
N VAL A 98 -17.82 9.19 0.06
CA VAL A 98 -18.93 10.11 0.34
C VAL A 98 -19.89 10.19 -0.84
N ASN A 99 -19.38 10.32 -2.07
CA ASN A 99 -20.22 10.40 -3.26
C ASN A 99 -21.01 9.10 -3.49
N LEU A 100 -20.41 7.94 -3.21
CA LEU A 100 -21.02 6.63 -3.42
C LEU A 100 -22.08 6.28 -2.38
N TRP A 101 -21.92 6.78 -1.15
CA TRP A 101 -22.75 6.36 -0.02
C TRP A 101 -23.69 7.45 0.51
N SER A 102 -23.50 8.72 0.16
CA SER A 102 -24.26 9.86 0.68
C SER A 102 -25.78 9.62 0.76
N ASP A 103 -26.40 9.19 -0.34
CA ASP A 103 -27.85 8.93 -0.41
C ASP A 103 -28.34 7.79 0.50
N ARG A 104 -27.43 6.91 0.95
CA ARG A 104 -27.72 5.73 1.77
C ARG A 104 -27.34 5.91 3.24
N LEU A 105 -26.65 6.98 3.59
CA LEU A 105 -26.22 7.21 4.98
C LEU A 105 -27.33 7.81 5.85
N ASP A 106 -28.48 8.18 5.27
CA ASP A 106 -29.62 8.70 6.01
C ASP A 106 -30.45 7.61 6.71
N ASP A 107 -30.29 6.34 6.32
CA ASP A 107 -30.98 5.20 6.91
C ASP A 107 -30.04 4.15 7.54
N VAL A 108 -30.56 3.45 8.55
CA VAL A 108 -29.84 2.46 9.38
C VAL A 108 -29.26 1.31 8.54
N GLU A 109 -29.98 0.86 7.51
CA GLU A 109 -29.55 -0.28 6.70
C GLU A 109 -28.43 0.13 5.73
N GLY A 110 -28.54 1.32 5.14
CA GLY A 110 -27.48 1.89 4.31
C GLY A 110 -26.21 2.21 5.10
N GLN A 111 -26.33 2.68 6.34
CA GLN A 111 -25.18 2.82 7.25
C GLN A 111 -24.52 1.46 7.56
N ARG A 112 -25.31 0.43 7.88
CA ARG A 112 -24.81 -0.94 8.13
C ARG A 112 -24.06 -1.50 6.93
N GLN A 113 -24.62 -1.34 5.73
CA GLN A 113 -23.99 -1.79 4.48
C GLN A 113 -22.71 -1.00 4.16
N ALA A 114 -22.65 0.29 4.50
CA ALA A 114 -21.44 1.08 4.37
C ALA A 114 -20.33 0.57 5.28
N VAL A 115 -20.66 0.23 6.54
CA VAL A 115 -19.71 -0.41 7.49
C VAL A 115 -19.20 -1.72 6.92
N GLU A 116 -20.07 -2.64 6.52
CA GLU A 116 -19.68 -3.94 5.93
C GLU A 116 -18.76 -3.77 4.71
N HIS A 117 -19.07 -2.82 3.83
CA HIS A 117 -18.23 -2.50 2.68
C HIS A 117 -16.84 -2.01 3.11
N LEU A 118 -16.77 -1.07 4.06
CA LEU A 118 -15.51 -0.52 4.56
C LEU A 118 -14.65 -1.58 5.26
N GLU A 119 -15.27 -2.49 6.01
CA GLU A 119 -14.57 -3.62 6.64
C GLU A 119 -14.01 -4.60 5.61
N ALA A 120 -14.74 -4.87 4.53
CA ALA A 120 -14.27 -5.68 3.42
C ALA A 120 -13.06 -5.03 2.72
N GLU A 121 -13.15 -3.74 2.40
CA GLU A 121 -12.04 -3.01 1.78
C GLU A 121 -10.81 -2.93 2.71
N ARG A 122 -11.02 -2.65 4.01
CA ARG A 122 -9.96 -2.71 5.03
C ARG A 122 -9.25 -4.05 5.02
N THR A 123 -10.01 -5.15 5.02
CA THR A 123 -9.45 -6.52 5.01
C THR A 123 -8.60 -6.76 3.77
N ILE A 124 -9.08 -6.34 2.60
CA ILE A 124 -8.35 -6.43 1.33
C ILE A 124 -7.03 -5.65 1.41
N PHE A 125 -7.04 -4.41 1.91
CA PHE A 125 -5.82 -3.61 2.07
C PHE A 125 -4.81 -4.24 3.02
N LEU A 126 -5.26 -4.76 4.18
CA LEU A 126 -4.38 -5.43 5.13
C LEU A 126 -3.76 -6.70 4.56
N ILE A 127 -4.52 -7.49 3.80
CA ILE A 127 -4.00 -8.68 3.11
C ILE A 127 -2.95 -8.28 2.09
N ALA A 128 -3.22 -7.26 1.26
CA ALA A 128 -2.27 -6.77 0.27
C ALA A 128 -0.98 -6.25 0.92
N ALA A 129 -1.10 -5.46 2.00
CA ALA A 129 0.03 -4.95 2.75
C ALA A 129 0.89 -6.10 3.34
N LYS A 130 0.24 -7.11 3.93
CA LYS A 130 0.93 -8.29 4.48
C LYS A 130 1.61 -9.13 3.39
N ARG A 131 1.01 -9.26 2.20
CA ARG A 131 1.61 -9.96 1.07
C ARG A 131 2.89 -9.26 0.57
N LEU A 132 2.87 -7.93 0.48
CA LEU A 132 4.07 -7.17 0.13
C LEU A 132 5.17 -7.39 1.17
N GLN A 133 4.84 -7.31 2.46
CA GLN A 133 5.79 -7.55 3.55
C GLN A 133 6.37 -8.97 3.53
N GLY A 134 5.54 -10.00 3.41
CA GLY A 134 6.01 -11.39 3.32
C GLY A 134 6.80 -11.68 2.03
N GLY A 135 6.57 -10.93 0.96
CA GLY A 135 7.42 -10.96 -0.23
C GLY A 135 8.82 -10.40 0.02
N LEU A 136 8.91 -9.34 0.81
CA LEU A 136 10.19 -8.73 1.21
C LEU A 136 11.02 -9.61 2.13
N GLU A 137 10.39 -10.26 3.12
CA GLU A 137 11.08 -11.20 4.01
C GLU A 137 11.75 -12.33 3.22
N LYS A 138 11.05 -12.89 2.22
CA LYS A 138 11.61 -13.92 1.34
C LYS A 138 12.76 -13.44 0.47
N LEU A 139 12.70 -12.20 -0.02
CA LEU A 139 13.79 -11.60 -0.80
C LEU A 139 15.04 -11.40 0.08
N GLN A 140 14.86 -10.96 1.32
CA GLN A 140 15.97 -10.83 2.29
C GLN A 140 16.60 -12.19 2.63
N GLU A 141 15.81 -13.24 2.79
CA GLU A 141 16.30 -14.60 3.04
C GLU A 141 17.08 -15.19 1.85
N THR A 142 16.72 -14.84 0.62
CA THR A 142 17.37 -15.35 -0.60
C THR A 142 18.60 -14.55 -1.02
N GLU A 143 18.72 -13.27 -0.66
CA GLU A 143 19.86 -12.41 -0.98
C GLU A 143 20.93 -12.33 0.13
N LEU A 144 20.77 -13.08 1.22
CA LEU A 144 21.78 -13.25 2.28
C LEU A 144 22.53 -14.60 2.23
N PRO A 145 23.21 -15.01 1.15
CA PRO A 145 24.29 -15.98 1.27
C PRO A 145 25.59 -15.27 1.67
N ALA A 146 25.97 -15.45 2.94
CA ALA A 146 27.29 -15.27 3.54
C ALA A 146 28.12 -14.03 3.13
N ARG A 147 28.09 -12.98 3.97
CA ARG A 147 29.31 -12.20 4.21
C ARG A 147 30.32 -13.13 4.87
N GLN A 148 31.10 -13.87 4.07
CA GLN A 148 32.31 -14.50 4.58
C GLN A 148 33.25 -13.37 5.01
N SER A 149 33.54 -13.33 6.31
CA SER A 149 34.52 -12.43 6.90
C SER A 149 35.84 -12.55 6.14
N PRO A 150 36.49 -11.44 5.75
CA PRO A 150 37.85 -11.51 5.26
C PRO A 150 38.75 -11.91 6.43
N THR A 151 39.36 -13.10 6.32
CA THR A 151 40.54 -13.53 7.10
C THR A 151 41.70 -12.57 6.94
#